data_AF-A0A7C3IGF3-F1
#
_entry.id   AF-A0A7C3IGF3-F1
#
_cell.length_a   1.000
_cell.length_b   1.000
_cell.length_c   1.000
_cell.angle_alpha   90.00
_cell.angle_beta   90.00
_cell.angle_gamma   90.00
#
_symmetry.space_group_name_H-M   'P 1'
#
loop_
_entity.id
_entity.type
_entity.pdbx_description
1 polymer ?
#
loop_
_entity_poly.entity_id
_entity_poly.type
_entity_poly.pdbx_seq_one_letter_code
_entity_poly.pdbx_strand_id
1 'polypeptide(L)'
;MMRNRVQNRLIELVSIFGLLILLGSCRQFFTSSLAPWAKRDPALLIPEPTAANIQDLLALSANNPDQSLALLDKINDALATASAADQAVLQAAALSAASNASGVATSVLSNAGALLDAMEGGQPDDIIAVVSDAIAGLSNLESTAVILADILPDPNDTDAFNAFVAQASPEDLAMAAIVLLAAEAQASGGVESFIDGFDPSSPDPGPQELAVALAEAAAAAYAASGGTGQLADILASLNLTTP
;
A
#
# COMPACT_ATOMS: atom_id res chain seq x y z
N MET A 1 16.35 58.57 33.68
CA MET A 1 15.87 57.17 33.55
C MET A 1 15.30 56.78 32.18
N MET A 2 15.18 57.68 31.18
CA MET A 2 14.62 57.34 29.86
C MET A 2 15.62 56.83 28.81
N ARG A 3 16.93 57.09 28.96
CA ARG A 3 17.95 56.77 27.94
C ARG A 3 18.28 55.26 27.85
N ASN A 4 18.21 54.53 28.97
CA ASN A 4 18.48 53.08 29.02
C ASN A 4 17.38 52.22 28.39
N ARG A 5 16.14 52.71 28.29
CA ARG A 5 15.03 51.95 27.68
C ARG A 5 15.08 51.94 26.15
N VAL A 6 15.68 52.96 25.54
CA VAL A 6 15.81 53.04 24.07
C VAL A 6 16.97 52.18 23.57
N GLN A 7 18.08 52.10 24.31
CA GLN A 7 19.20 51.21 23.96
C GLN A 7 18.86 49.72 24.07
N ASN A 8 18.11 49.30 25.11
CA ASN A 8 17.67 47.90 25.22
C ASN A 8 16.72 47.47 24.09
N ARG A 9 15.82 48.35 23.64
CA ARG A 9 14.89 48.03 22.54
C ARG A 9 15.57 47.95 21.17
N LEU A 10 16.67 48.69 20.97
CA LEU A 10 17.47 48.63 19.74
C LEU A 10 18.30 47.33 19.67
N ILE A 11 18.79 46.84 20.81
CA ILE A 11 19.51 45.56 20.88
C ILE A 11 18.54 44.39 20.64
N GLU A 12 17.34 44.41 21.23
CA GLU A 12 16.31 43.40 20.98
C GLU A 12 15.85 43.35 19.51
N LEU A 13 15.71 44.51 18.86
CA LEU A 13 15.30 44.56 17.43
C LEU A 13 16.38 43.98 16.51
N VAL A 14 17.66 44.24 16.79
CA VAL A 14 18.80 43.74 15.99
C VAL A 14 18.97 42.23 16.19
N SER A 15 18.73 41.70 17.39
CA SER A 15 18.77 40.26 17.66
C SER A 15 17.63 39.49 16.99
N ILE A 16 16.42 40.07 16.91
CA ILE A 16 15.28 39.46 16.18
C ILE A 16 15.52 39.48 14.66
N PHE A 17 16.10 40.56 14.13
CA PHE A 17 16.41 40.67 12.70
C PHE A 17 17.54 39.72 12.28
N GLY A 18 18.56 39.52 13.12
CA GLY A 18 19.63 38.54 12.88
C GLY A 18 19.11 37.09 12.87
N LEU A 19 18.16 36.76 13.76
CA LEU A 19 17.54 35.43 13.83
C LEU A 19 16.67 35.13 12.58
N LEU A 20 15.92 36.14 12.10
CA LEU A 20 15.10 36.03 10.88
C LEU A 20 15.94 35.84 9.60
N ILE A 21 17.12 36.47 9.53
CA ILE A 21 18.04 36.30 8.39
C ILE A 21 18.67 34.90 8.39
N LEU A 22 19.06 34.37 9.56
CA LEU A 22 19.56 32.98 9.66
C LEU A 22 18.48 31.95 9.29
N LEU A 23 17.22 32.13 9.73
CA LEU A 23 16.11 31.23 9.40
C LEU A 23 15.72 31.27 7.92
N GLY A 24 15.79 32.44 7.26
CA GLY A 24 15.57 32.58 5.82
C GLY A 24 16.68 31.93 4.98
N SER A 25 17.93 32.02 5.43
CA SER A 25 19.10 31.43 4.77
C SER A 25 19.10 29.91 4.83
N CYS A 26 18.70 29.33 5.97
CA CYS A 26 18.52 27.89 6.11
C CYS A 26 17.41 27.38 5.20
N ARG A 27 16.25 28.05 5.15
CA ARG A 27 15.16 27.66 4.23
C ARG A 27 15.61 27.71 2.78
N GLN A 28 16.28 28.77 2.33
CA GLN A 28 16.78 28.92 0.96
C GLN A 28 17.85 27.89 0.60
N PHE A 29 18.74 27.50 1.52
CA PHE A 29 19.69 26.41 1.28
C PHE A 29 18.95 25.07 1.13
N PHE A 30 17.97 24.74 1.99
CA PHE A 30 17.21 23.49 1.85
C PHE A 30 16.31 23.48 0.59
N THR A 31 15.61 24.57 0.28
CA THR A 31 14.80 24.65 -0.96
C THR A 31 15.62 24.80 -2.22
N SER A 32 16.88 25.23 -2.21
CA SER A 32 17.69 25.34 -3.43
C SER A 32 18.66 24.18 -3.62
N SER A 33 19.19 23.59 -2.53
CA SER A 33 20.14 22.48 -2.59
C SER A 33 19.49 21.09 -2.55
N LEU A 34 18.34 20.93 -1.88
CA LEU A 34 17.55 19.68 -1.93
C LEU A 34 16.44 19.71 -3.00
N ALA A 35 16.05 20.87 -3.55
CA ALA A 35 15.07 20.88 -4.64
C ALA A 35 15.47 20.05 -5.87
N PRO A 36 16.76 19.96 -6.28
CA PRO A 36 17.16 19.07 -7.36
C PRO A 36 16.98 17.59 -7.00
N TRP A 37 17.08 17.22 -5.72
CA TRP A 37 16.86 15.86 -5.23
C TRP A 37 15.37 15.56 -5.03
N ALA A 38 14.59 16.52 -4.52
CA ALA A 38 13.14 16.44 -4.42
C ALA A 38 12.42 16.54 -5.79
N LYS A 39 13.11 17.04 -6.83
CA LYS A 39 12.66 17.02 -8.23
C LYS A 39 13.13 15.79 -9.02
N ARG A 40 14.00 14.95 -8.46
CA ARG A 40 14.29 13.66 -9.11
C ARG A 40 13.10 12.77 -8.86
N ASP A 41 12.30 12.63 -9.91
CA ASP A 41 11.27 11.61 -9.98
C ASP A 41 11.90 10.26 -9.59
N PRO A 42 11.44 9.61 -8.51
CA PRO A 42 11.96 8.32 -8.08
C PRO A 42 11.91 7.27 -9.20
N ALA A 43 10.98 7.40 -10.17
CA ALA A 43 10.92 6.55 -11.35
C ALA A 43 12.16 6.65 -12.26
N LEU A 44 12.92 7.76 -12.22
CA LEU A 44 14.15 7.90 -13.02
C LEU A 44 15.37 7.17 -12.42
N LEU A 45 15.27 6.70 -11.18
CA LEU A 45 16.37 6.03 -10.47
C LEU A 45 16.21 4.50 -10.42
N ILE A 46 14.99 4.00 -10.61
CA ILE A 46 14.69 2.57 -10.63
C ILE A 46 15.02 2.04 -12.04
N PRO A 47 15.91 1.06 -12.22
CA PRO A 47 16.14 0.44 -13.53
C PRO A 47 14.92 -0.38 -13.96
N GLU A 48 14.86 -0.78 -15.23
CA GLU A 48 13.74 -1.58 -15.75
C GLU A 48 13.63 -2.92 -15.00
N PRO A 49 12.42 -3.28 -14.50
CA PRO A 49 12.23 -4.53 -13.80
C PRO A 49 12.22 -5.72 -14.76
N THR A 50 12.87 -6.79 -14.33
CA THR A 50 12.98 -8.08 -15.01
C THR A 50 12.89 -9.18 -13.96
N ALA A 51 12.56 -10.41 -14.36
CA ALA A 51 12.54 -11.54 -13.44
C ALA A 51 13.88 -11.75 -12.69
N ALA A 52 15.01 -11.30 -13.27
CA ALA A 52 16.34 -11.46 -12.67
C ALA A 52 16.70 -10.40 -11.61
N ASN A 53 16.15 -9.19 -11.67
CA ASN A 53 16.51 -8.08 -10.77
C ASN A 53 15.35 -7.62 -9.87
N ILE A 54 14.13 -8.12 -10.08
CA ILE A 54 12.94 -7.59 -9.40
C ILE A 54 13.00 -7.72 -7.87
N GLN A 55 13.60 -8.79 -7.36
CA GLN A 55 13.75 -8.99 -5.91
C GLN A 55 14.69 -7.95 -5.27
N ASP A 56 15.76 -7.58 -5.98
CA ASP A 56 16.66 -6.51 -5.51
C ASP A 56 15.97 -5.15 -5.54
N LEU A 57 15.11 -4.91 -6.54
CA LEU A 57 14.34 -3.67 -6.64
C LEU A 57 13.30 -3.55 -5.54
N LEU A 58 12.60 -4.65 -5.21
CA LEU A 58 11.69 -4.71 -4.06
C LEU A 58 12.41 -4.43 -2.74
N ALA A 59 13.61 -5.00 -2.55
CA ALA A 59 14.41 -4.76 -1.36
C ALA A 59 14.87 -3.29 -1.25
N LEU A 60 15.15 -2.64 -2.38
CA LEU A 60 15.53 -1.23 -2.44
C LEU A 60 14.35 -0.29 -2.19
N SER A 61 13.15 -0.64 -2.64
CA SER A 61 11.94 0.15 -2.42
C SER A 61 11.29 -0.10 -1.06
N ALA A 62 11.69 -1.16 -0.35
CA ALA A 62 11.15 -1.51 0.95
C ALA A 62 11.20 -0.33 1.95
N ASN A 63 10.07 -0.09 2.62
CA ASN A 63 9.86 1.04 3.55
C ASN A 63 9.84 2.44 2.91
N ASN A 64 9.79 2.53 1.58
CA ASN A 64 9.56 3.77 0.87
C ASN A 64 8.31 3.64 -0.02
N PRO A 65 7.14 4.13 0.43
CA PRO A 65 5.89 4.00 -0.31
C PRO A 65 5.94 4.62 -1.71
N ASP A 66 6.57 5.78 -1.86
CA ASP A 66 6.67 6.47 -3.15
C ASP A 66 7.58 5.72 -4.14
N GLN A 67 8.68 5.13 -3.65
CA GLN A 67 9.52 4.27 -4.50
C GLN A 67 8.85 2.94 -4.83
N SER A 68 8.05 2.40 -3.92
CA SER A 68 7.29 1.17 -4.16
C SER A 68 6.19 1.40 -5.20
N LEU A 69 5.54 2.57 -5.16
CA LEU A 69 4.57 2.98 -6.17
C LEU A 69 5.24 3.15 -7.54
N ALA A 70 6.39 3.83 -7.59
CA ALA A 70 7.15 3.99 -8.84
C ALA A 70 7.70 2.65 -9.38
N LEU A 71 8.03 1.69 -8.51
CA LEU A 71 8.40 0.34 -8.92
C LEU A 71 7.18 -0.40 -9.49
N LEU A 72 6.02 -0.25 -8.88
CA LEU A 72 4.76 -0.85 -9.35
C LEU A 72 4.41 -0.35 -10.76
N ASP A 73 4.51 0.96 -11.00
CA ASP A 73 4.33 1.55 -12.34
C ASP A 73 5.28 0.92 -13.38
N LYS A 74 6.55 0.76 -13.02
CA LYS A 74 7.54 0.13 -13.93
C LYS A 74 7.30 -1.35 -14.16
N ILE A 75 6.78 -2.06 -13.16
CA ILE A 75 6.37 -3.45 -13.37
C ILE A 75 5.29 -3.49 -14.45
N ASN A 76 4.28 -2.61 -14.36
CA ASN A 76 3.22 -2.51 -15.37
C ASN A 76 3.78 -2.30 -16.78
N ASP A 77 4.71 -1.34 -16.94
CA ASP A 77 5.37 -1.07 -18.21
C ASP A 77 6.15 -2.30 -18.75
N ALA A 78 6.87 -3.00 -17.87
CA ALA A 78 7.69 -4.14 -18.26
C ALA A 78 6.87 -5.37 -18.72
N LEU A 79 5.66 -5.55 -18.20
CA LEU A 79 4.78 -6.67 -18.57
C LEU A 79 4.47 -6.72 -20.06
N ALA A 80 4.37 -5.56 -20.71
CA ALA A 80 4.06 -5.46 -22.14
C ALA A 80 5.10 -6.15 -23.04
N THR A 81 6.33 -6.36 -22.54
CA THR A 81 7.44 -6.96 -23.31
C THR A 81 8.00 -8.24 -22.69
N ALA A 82 7.56 -8.59 -21.48
CA ALA A 82 8.00 -9.77 -20.75
C ALA A 82 7.46 -11.07 -21.40
N SER A 83 8.20 -12.16 -21.26
CA SER A 83 7.69 -13.49 -21.60
C SER A 83 6.61 -13.91 -20.60
N ALA A 84 5.72 -14.84 -20.93
CA ALA A 84 4.67 -15.31 -20.01
C ALA A 84 5.24 -15.82 -18.66
N ALA A 85 6.43 -16.45 -18.68
CA ALA A 85 7.09 -16.89 -17.46
C ALA A 85 7.63 -15.71 -16.62
N ASP A 86 8.18 -14.68 -17.27
CA ASP A 86 8.66 -13.48 -16.59
C ASP A 86 7.50 -12.61 -16.09
N GLN A 87 6.38 -12.57 -16.82
CA GLN A 87 5.16 -11.88 -16.40
C GLN A 87 4.66 -12.42 -15.06
N ALA A 88 4.58 -13.75 -14.89
CA ALA A 88 4.16 -14.34 -13.62
C ALA A 88 5.07 -13.92 -12.45
N VAL A 89 6.38 -13.85 -12.67
CA VAL A 89 7.35 -13.41 -11.64
C VAL A 89 7.18 -11.91 -11.32
N LEU A 90 7.00 -11.08 -12.34
CA LEU A 90 6.79 -9.64 -12.19
C LEU A 90 5.44 -9.33 -11.52
N GLN A 91 4.38 -10.05 -11.87
CA GLN A 91 3.05 -9.95 -11.25
C GLN A 91 3.07 -10.37 -9.78
N ALA A 92 3.78 -11.45 -9.44
CA ALA A 92 3.96 -11.83 -8.03
C ALA A 92 4.73 -10.77 -7.24
N ALA A 93 5.78 -10.18 -7.83
CA ALA A 93 6.50 -9.08 -7.23
C ALA A 93 5.65 -7.81 -7.05
N ALA A 94 4.70 -7.56 -7.96
CA ALA A 94 3.79 -6.43 -7.87
C ALA A 94 2.93 -6.45 -6.60
N LEU A 95 2.59 -7.64 -6.07
CA LEU A 95 1.86 -7.78 -4.81
C LEU A 95 2.63 -7.13 -3.64
N SER A 96 3.93 -7.43 -3.55
CA SER A 96 4.80 -6.89 -2.50
C SER A 96 5.03 -5.39 -2.68
N ALA A 97 5.24 -4.93 -3.92
CA ALA A 97 5.34 -3.51 -4.23
C ALA A 97 4.05 -2.76 -3.86
N ALA A 98 2.87 -3.32 -4.16
CA ALA A 98 1.57 -2.73 -3.84
C ALA A 98 1.29 -2.71 -2.34
N SER A 99 1.63 -3.78 -1.61
CA SER A 99 1.53 -3.81 -0.14
C SER A 99 2.34 -2.68 0.50
N ASN A 100 3.57 -2.45 0.04
CA ASN A 100 4.43 -1.37 0.54
C ASN A 100 3.98 0.02 0.08
N ALA A 101 3.51 0.16 -1.17
CA ALA A 101 3.07 1.43 -1.75
C ALA A 101 1.78 1.94 -1.12
N SER A 102 0.81 1.04 -0.90
CA SER A 102 -0.50 1.37 -0.34
C SER A 102 -0.44 1.77 1.13
N GLY A 103 0.55 1.28 1.87
CA GLY A 103 0.65 1.45 3.32
C GLY A 103 -0.29 0.55 4.13
N VAL A 104 -1.08 -0.31 3.48
CA VAL A 104 -2.04 -1.21 4.13
C VAL A 104 -1.36 -2.11 5.15
N ALA A 105 -0.24 -2.75 4.80
CA ALA A 105 0.48 -3.63 5.72
C ALA A 105 0.93 -2.92 7.01
N THR A 106 1.38 -1.66 6.89
CA THR A 106 1.78 -0.85 8.03
C THR A 106 0.57 -0.43 8.86
N SER A 107 -0.53 -0.04 8.22
CA SER A 107 -1.78 0.30 8.89
C SER A 107 -2.37 -0.91 9.63
N VAL A 108 -2.40 -2.09 9.01
CA VAL A 108 -2.86 -3.33 9.65
C VAL A 108 -1.99 -3.67 10.86
N LEU A 109 -0.66 -3.60 10.73
CA LEU A 109 0.25 -3.89 11.85
C LEU A 109 0.11 -2.86 12.99
N SER A 110 -0.03 -1.58 12.66
CA SER A 110 -0.21 -0.51 13.65
C SER A 110 -1.53 -0.62 14.40
N ASN A 111 -2.55 -1.23 13.79
CA ASN A 111 -3.88 -1.40 14.37
C ASN A 111 -4.16 -2.84 14.84
N ALA A 112 -3.21 -3.77 14.71
CA ALA A 112 -3.42 -5.17 15.02
C ALA A 112 -3.91 -5.41 16.46
N GLY A 113 -3.39 -4.66 17.44
CA GLY A 113 -3.86 -4.75 18.82
C GLY A 113 -5.32 -4.31 18.98
N ALA A 114 -5.70 -3.19 18.38
CA ALA A 114 -7.07 -2.68 18.42
C ALA A 114 -8.05 -3.58 17.65
N LEU A 115 -7.60 -4.18 16.54
CA LEU A 115 -8.37 -5.17 15.78
C LEU A 115 -8.63 -6.43 16.61
N LEU A 116 -7.61 -6.96 17.29
CA LEU A 116 -7.77 -8.12 18.16
C LEU A 116 -8.70 -7.81 19.35
N ASP A 117 -8.54 -6.64 19.98
CA ASP A 117 -9.40 -6.20 21.07
C ASP A 117 -10.87 -6.06 20.61
N ALA A 118 -11.11 -5.51 19.41
CA ALA A 118 -12.45 -5.38 18.83
C ALA A 118 -13.06 -6.75 18.46
N MET A 119 -12.26 -7.66 17.92
CA MET A 119 -12.67 -9.05 17.63
C MET A 119 -13.04 -9.82 18.90
N GLU A 120 -12.26 -9.66 19.98
CA GLU A 120 -12.54 -10.27 21.28
C GLU A 120 -13.75 -9.64 21.97
N GLY A 121 -13.98 -8.34 21.77
CA GLY A 121 -15.12 -7.60 22.30
C GLY A 121 -16.47 -7.96 21.65
N GLY A 122 -16.45 -8.60 20.47
CA GLY A 122 -17.63 -9.16 19.81
C GLY A 122 -18.61 -8.13 19.23
N GLN A 123 -18.19 -6.88 19.03
CA GLN A 123 -18.98 -5.84 18.39
C GLN A 123 -18.44 -5.54 16.98
N PRO A 124 -19.18 -5.88 15.91
CA PRO A 124 -18.76 -5.65 14.53
C PRO A 124 -18.45 -4.17 14.24
N ASP A 125 -19.21 -3.26 14.85
CA ASP A 125 -19.06 -1.80 14.66
C ASP A 125 -17.69 -1.29 15.13
N ASP A 126 -17.11 -1.90 16.17
CA ASP A 126 -15.78 -1.55 16.68
C ASP A 126 -14.68 -1.97 15.69
N ILE A 127 -14.87 -3.11 15.01
CA ILE A 127 -13.95 -3.58 13.94
C ILE A 127 -14.05 -2.64 12.73
N ILE A 128 -15.26 -2.29 12.31
CA ILE A 128 -15.51 -1.39 11.17
C ILE A 128 -14.87 -0.02 11.43
N ALA A 129 -14.98 0.52 12.65
CA ALA A 129 -14.37 1.79 13.01
C ALA A 129 -12.84 1.76 12.90
N VAL A 130 -12.20 0.72 13.46
CA VAL A 130 -10.73 0.56 13.40
C VAL A 130 -10.23 0.41 11.96
N VAL A 131 -10.93 -0.37 11.13
CA VAL A 131 -10.58 -0.56 9.71
C VAL A 131 -10.82 0.74 8.92
N SER A 132 -11.90 1.46 9.20
CA SER A 132 -12.20 2.74 8.53
C SER A 132 -11.11 3.79 8.78
N ASP A 133 -10.68 3.93 10.04
CA ASP A 133 -9.61 4.85 10.41
C ASP A 133 -8.27 4.44 9.78
N ALA A 134 -7.98 3.14 9.70
CA ALA A 134 -6.77 2.60 9.11
C ALA A 134 -6.67 2.85 7.58
N ILE A 135 -7.81 2.84 6.88
CA ILE A 135 -7.89 3.03 5.42
C ILE A 135 -7.95 4.52 5.05
N ALA A 136 -8.69 5.34 5.80
CA ALA A 136 -8.88 6.76 5.49
C ALA A 136 -7.57 7.58 5.47
N GLY A 137 -6.52 7.09 6.14
CA GLY A 137 -5.20 7.72 6.18
C GLY A 137 -4.25 7.37 5.02
N LEU A 138 -4.64 6.49 4.10
CA LEU A 138 -3.73 5.93 3.09
C LEU A 138 -3.75 6.75 1.79
N SER A 139 -2.74 7.58 1.58
CA SER A 139 -2.67 8.52 0.45
C SER A 139 -2.42 7.87 -0.92
N ASN A 140 -1.84 6.68 -0.95
CA ASN A 140 -1.45 5.99 -2.18
C ASN A 140 -2.36 4.80 -2.49
N LEU A 141 -3.37 4.53 -1.67
CA LEU A 141 -4.20 3.33 -1.77
C LEU A 141 -4.93 3.21 -3.11
N GLU A 142 -5.64 4.27 -3.52
CA GLU A 142 -6.37 4.32 -4.79
C GLU A 142 -5.46 4.06 -5.99
N SER A 143 -4.38 4.84 -6.13
CA SER A 143 -3.43 4.68 -7.23
C SER A 143 -2.80 3.29 -7.24
N THR A 144 -2.43 2.78 -6.07
CA THR A 144 -1.83 1.44 -5.94
C THR A 144 -2.80 0.35 -6.38
N ALA A 145 -4.07 0.42 -5.96
CA ALA A 145 -5.08 -0.57 -6.31
C ALA A 145 -5.40 -0.56 -7.82
N VAL A 146 -5.46 0.64 -8.44
CA VAL A 146 -5.67 0.77 -9.89
C VAL A 146 -4.52 0.11 -10.66
N ILE A 147 -3.27 0.47 -10.35
CA ILE A 147 -2.11 -0.11 -11.05
C ILE A 147 -2.01 -1.61 -10.79
N LEU A 148 -2.31 -2.06 -9.57
CA LEU A 148 -2.31 -3.48 -9.24
C LEU A 148 -3.36 -4.25 -10.04
N ALA A 149 -4.58 -3.72 -10.18
CA ALA A 149 -5.62 -4.35 -11.00
C ALA A 149 -5.24 -4.44 -12.48
N ASP A 150 -4.49 -3.45 -13.01
CA ASP A 150 -3.98 -3.47 -14.39
C ASP A 150 -2.85 -4.49 -14.59
N ILE A 151 -2.05 -4.75 -13.56
CA ILE A 151 -0.91 -5.69 -13.60
C ILE A 151 -1.37 -7.14 -13.54
N LEU A 152 -2.34 -7.43 -12.67
CA LEU A 152 -2.70 -8.79 -12.34
C LEU A 152 -3.45 -9.48 -13.47
N PRO A 153 -3.23 -10.80 -13.67
CA PRO A 153 -3.93 -11.54 -14.70
C PRO A 153 -5.42 -11.65 -14.38
N ASP A 154 -6.26 -11.67 -15.42
CA ASP A 154 -7.68 -11.95 -15.30
C ASP A 154 -7.88 -13.31 -14.61
N PRO A 155 -8.66 -13.39 -13.51
CA PRO A 155 -8.97 -14.66 -12.84
C PRO A 155 -9.60 -15.70 -13.77
N ASN A 156 -10.29 -15.26 -14.82
CA ASN A 156 -10.90 -16.13 -15.82
C ASN A 156 -9.89 -16.71 -16.83
N ASP A 157 -8.69 -16.12 -16.97
CA ASP A 157 -7.55 -16.74 -17.65
C ASP A 157 -6.81 -17.67 -16.68
N THR A 158 -7.36 -18.87 -16.52
CA THR A 158 -6.88 -19.83 -15.52
C THR A 158 -5.42 -20.22 -15.71
N ASP A 159 -4.89 -20.20 -16.95
CA ASP A 159 -3.49 -20.58 -17.17
C ASP A 159 -2.54 -19.47 -16.69
N ALA A 160 -2.82 -18.21 -17.05
CA ALA A 160 -2.04 -17.06 -16.59
C ALA A 160 -2.18 -16.86 -15.08
N PHE A 161 -3.40 -16.95 -14.55
CA PHE A 161 -3.67 -16.76 -13.13
C PHE A 161 -2.99 -17.83 -12.27
N ASN A 162 -3.08 -19.11 -12.66
CA ASN A 162 -2.39 -20.19 -11.92
C ASN A 162 -0.86 -20.06 -11.97
N ALA A 163 -0.30 -19.63 -13.10
CA ALA A 163 1.15 -19.40 -13.22
C ALA A 163 1.62 -18.28 -12.29
N PHE A 164 0.85 -17.19 -12.19
CA PHE A 164 1.07 -16.10 -11.25
C PHE A 164 0.95 -16.57 -9.79
N VAL A 165 -0.15 -17.25 -9.43
CA VAL A 165 -0.38 -17.76 -8.06
C VAL A 165 0.75 -18.69 -7.61
N ALA A 166 1.29 -19.50 -8.51
CA ALA A 166 2.42 -20.39 -8.21
C ALA A 166 3.74 -19.65 -7.87
N GLN A 167 3.87 -18.37 -8.23
CA GLN A 167 5.03 -17.52 -7.89
C GLN A 167 4.81 -16.67 -6.63
N ALA A 168 3.56 -16.48 -6.21
CA ALA A 168 3.20 -15.62 -5.10
C ALA A 168 3.20 -16.36 -3.76
N SER A 169 3.49 -15.65 -2.66
CA SER A 169 3.26 -16.18 -1.32
C SER A 169 1.79 -16.04 -0.91
N PRO A 170 1.25 -16.92 -0.06
CA PRO A 170 -0.12 -16.79 0.46
C PRO A 170 -0.35 -15.44 1.15
N GLU A 171 0.65 -14.92 1.86
CA GLU A 171 0.60 -13.62 2.53
C GLU A 171 0.48 -12.48 1.52
N ASP A 172 1.25 -12.52 0.43
CA ASP A 172 1.22 -11.49 -0.61
C ASP A 172 -0.14 -11.48 -1.35
N LEU A 173 -0.70 -12.66 -1.62
CA LEU A 173 -2.03 -12.80 -2.23
C LEU A 173 -3.12 -12.21 -1.32
N ALA A 174 -3.10 -12.55 -0.03
CA ALA A 174 -4.07 -12.03 0.92
C ALA A 174 -3.94 -10.50 1.10
N MET A 175 -2.71 -9.98 1.15
CA MET A 175 -2.49 -8.54 1.29
C MET A 175 -2.95 -7.77 0.05
N ALA A 176 -2.71 -8.30 -1.15
CA ALA A 176 -3.20 -7.71 -2.39
C ALA A 176 -4.74 -7.68 -2.44
N ALA A 177 -5.41 -8.75 -2.01
CA ALA A 177 -6.86 -8.76 -1.87
C ALA A 177 -7.35 -7.64 -0.91
N ILE A 178 -6.68 -7.48 0.24
CA ILE A 178 -7.01 -6.39 1.19
C ILE A 178 -6.79 -5.01 0.56
N VAL A 179 -5.72 -4.81 -0.21
CA VAL A 179 -5.45 -3.53 -0.90
C VAL A 179 -6.57 -3.18 -1.87
N LEU A 180 -7.01 -4.14 -2.70
CA LEU A 180 -8.11 -3.94 -3.65
C LEU A 180 -9.44 -3.65 -2.92
N LEU A 181 -9.80 -4.44 -1.91
CA LEU A 181 -11.04 -4.23 -1.14
C LEU A 181 -11.02 -2.92 -0.34
N ALA A 182 -9.88 -2.53 0.21
CA ALA A 182 -9.74 -1.28 0.93
C ALA A 182 -9.92 -0.06 0.01
N ALA A 183 -9.42 -0.13 -1.22
CA ALA A 183 -9.63 0.92 -2.22
C ALA A 183 -11.10 1.00 -2.66
N GLU A 184 -11.76 -0.14 -2.89
CA GLU A 184 -13.19 -0.20 -3.19
C GLU A 184 -14.04 0.36 -2.04
N ALA A 185 -13.66 0.07 -0.80
CA ALA A 185 -14.30 0.62 0.37
C ALA A 185 -14.15 2.15 0.46
N GLN A 186 -12.96 2.67 0.16
CA GLN A 186 -12.72 4.12 0.10
C GLN A 186 -13.56 4.77 -1.01
N ALA A 187 -13.67 4.14 -2.18
CA ALA A 187 -14.46 4.62 -3.31
C ALA A 187 -15.98 4.59 -3.05
N SER A 188 -16.45 3.63 -2.25
CA SER A 188 -17.87 3.42 -1.93
C SER A 188 -18.41 4.33 -0.82
N GLY A 189 -17.61 5.31 -0.36
CA GLY A 189 -17.99 6.24 0.71
C GLY A 189 -17.66 5.75 2.12
N GLY A 190 -16.85 4.69 2.25
CA GLY A 190 -16.38 4.14 3.52
C GLY A 190 -16.64 2.63 3.66
N VAL A 191 -16.02 2.04 4.68
CA VAL A 191 -16.06 0.59 4.94
C VAL A 191 -17.47 0.09 5.24
N GLU A 192 -18.26 0.85 6.00
CA GLU A 192 -19.65 0.49 6.34
C GLU A 192 -20.54 0.41 5.09
N SER A 193 -20.49 1.44 4.24
CA SER A 193 -21.22 1.50 2.96
C SER A 193 -20.83 0.35 2.02
N PHE A 194 -19.54 0.00 2.01
CA PHE A 194 -19.03 -1.12 1.20
C PHE A 194 -19.52 -2.48 1.72
N ILE A 195 -19.42 -2.73 3.02
CA ILE A 195 -19.86 -4.00 3.62
C ILE A 195 -21.36 -4.23 3.40
N ASP A 196 -22.17 -3.16 3.49
CA ASP A 196 -23.62 -3.25 3.28
C ASP A 196 -24.01 -3.64 1.84
N GLY A 197 -23.13 -3.40 0.86
CA GLY A 197 -23.37 -3.65 -0.56
C GLY A 197 -22.56 -4.80 -1.16
N PHE A 198 -21.50 -5.27 -0.49
CA PHE A 198 -20.57 -6.25 -1.03
C PHE A 198 -21.06 -7.69 -0.80
N ASP A 199 -21.21 -8.45 -1.89
CA ASP A 199 -21.48 -9.89 -1.86
C ASP A 199 -20.27 -10.67 -2.41
N PRO A 200 -19.49 -11.36 -1.57
CA PRO A 200 -18.34 -12.13 -2.02
C PRO A 200 -18.70 -13.34 -2.89
N SER A 201 -19.96 -13.80 -2.88
CA SER A 201 -20.43 -14.88 -3.76
C SER A 201 -20.87 -14.39 -5.14
N SER A 202 -21.03 -13.08 -5.31
CA SER A 202 -21.36 -12.44 -6.57
C SER A 202 -20.67 -11.06 -6.67
N PRO A 203 -19.32 -11.00 -6.63
CA PRO A 203 -18.60 -9.74 -6.64
C PRO A 203 -18.82 -9.00 -7.96
N ASP A 204 -18.78 -7.67 -7.92
CA ASP A 204 -18.85 -6.89 -9.15
C ASP A 204 -17.62 -7.15 -10.05
N PRO A 205 -17.78 -7.20 -11.39
CA PRO A 205 -16.65 -7.40 -12.29
C PRO A 205 -15.56 -6.35 -12.12
N GLY A 206 -14.29 -6.79 -12.12
CA GLY A 206 -13.13 -5.91 -11.97
C GLY A 206 -12.41 -6.10 -10.62
N PRO A 207 -12.11 -5.02 -9.86
CA PRO A 207 -11.30 -5.10 -8.64
C PRO A 207 -11.86 -6.04 -7.56
N GLN A 208 -13.18 -6.12 -7.42
CA GLN A 208 -13.83 -7.00 -6.44
C GLN A 208 -13.70 -8.48 -6.80
N GLU A 209 -14.01 -8.84 -8.06
CA GLU A 209 -13.83 -10.21 -8.58
C GLU A 209 -12.37 -10.67 -8.43
N LEU A 210 -11.42 -9.80 -8.80
CA LEU A 210 -9.99 -10.07 -8.64
C LEU A 210 -9.60 -10.25 -7.17
N ALA A 211 -10.10 -9.39 -6.27
CA ALA A 211 -9.80 -9.49 -4.85
C ALA A 211 -10.33 -10.80 -4.23
N VAL A 212 -11.54 -11.23 -4.61
CA VAL A 212 -12.10 -12.52 -4.17
C VAL A 212 -11.24 -13.68 -4.67
N ALA A 213 -10.88 -13.69 -5.96
CA ALA A 213 -10.04 -14.74 -6.53
C ALA A 213 -8.66 -14.84 -5.83
N LEU A 214 -8.05 -13.70 -5.49
CA LEU A 214 -6.79 -13.67 -4.73
C LEU A 214 -6.96 -14.21 -3.31
N ALA A 215 -8.05 -13.85 -2.62
CA ALA A 215 -8.34 -14.33 -1.27
C ALA A 215 -8.59 -15.85 -1.25
N GLU A 216 -9.30 -16.38 -2.24
CA GLU A 216 -9.50 -17.82 -2.43
C GLU A 216 -8.17 -18.55 -2.71
N ALA A 217 -7.33 -17.99 -3.59
CA ALA A 217 -6.01 -18.54 -3.89
C ALA A 217 -5.11 -18.57 -2.64
N ALA A 218 -5.13 -17.50 -1.83
CA ALA A 218 -4.41 -17.44 -0.56
C ALA A 218 -4.91 -18.52 0.42
N ALA A 219 -6.23 -18.64 0.59
CA ALA A 219 -6.85 -19.64 1.45
C ALA A 219 -6.50 -21.08 1.03
N ALA A 220 -6.55 -21.36 -0.28
CA ALA A 220 -6.17 -22.65 -0.84
C ALA A 220 -4.68 -22.97 -0.58
N ALA A 221 -3.79 -21.99 -0.74
CA ALA A 221 -2.37 -22.14 -0.48
C ALA A 221 -2.05 -22.36 1.01
N TYR A 222 -2.78 -21.70 1.91
CA TYR A 222 -2.71 -21.96 3.36
C TYR A 222 -3.18 -23.37 3.72
N ALA A 223 -4.30 -23.82 3.15
CA ALA A 223 -4.80 -25.17 3.37
C ALA A 223 -3.82 -26.24 2.87
N ALA A 224 -3.19 -26.01 1.71
CA ALA A 224 -2.22 -26.93 1.12
C ALA A 224 -0.88 -26.99 1.89
N SER A 225 -0.47 -25.90 2.54
CA SER A 225 0.76 -25.82 3.33
C SER A 225 0.64 -26.41 4.75
N GLY A 226 -0.57 -26.83 5.16
CA GLY A 226 -0.84 -27.35 6.50
C GLY A 226 -0.75 -26.30 7.61
N GLY A 227 -0.78 -25.01 7.24
CA GLY A 227 -0.54 -23.89 8.13
C GLY A 227 -1.76 -23.50 8.97
N THR A 228 -1.61 -23.59 10.29
CA THR A 228 -2.47 -22.92 11.28
C THR A 228 -1.85 -21.56 11.61
N GLY A 229 -2.41 -20.47 11.08
CA GLY A 229 -1.97 -19.11 11.35
C GLY A 229 -3.16 -18.15 11.36
N GLN A 230 -3.06 -17.03 12.10
CA GLN A 230 -4.19 -16.11 12.31
C GLN A 230 -4.82 -15.60 11.00
N LEU A 231 -4.02 -15.38 9.95
CA LEU A 231 -4.53 -14.96 8.64
C LEU A 231 -5.32 -16.07 7.94
N ALA A 232 -4.87 -17.33 8.06
CA ALA A 232 -5.57 -18.49 7.54
C ALA A 232 -6.89 -18.74 8.29
N ASP A 233 -6.91 -18.52 9.61
CA ASP A 233 -8.12 -18.63 10.43
C ASP A 233 -9.14 -17.52 10.09
N ILE A 234 -8.67 -16.28 9.86
CA ILE A 234 -9.52 -15.17 9.41
C ILE A 234 -10.09 -15.47 8.02
N LEU A 235 -9.27 -15.92 7.06
CA LEU A 235 -9.73 -16.26 5.70
C LEU A 235 -10.68 -17.46 5.68
N ALA A 236 -10.43 -18.49 6.50
CA ALA A 236 -11.35 -19.62 6.66
C ALA A 236 -12.69 -19.21 7.27
N SER A 237 -12.69 -18.22 8.18
CA SER A 237 -13.91 -17.69 8.80
C SER A 237 -14.78 -16.85 7.85
N LEU A 238 -14.20 -16.32 6.75
CA LEU A 238 -14.93 -15.61 5.70
C LEU A 238 -15.77 -16.53 4.79
N ASN A 239 -15.73 -17.85 5.02
CA ASN A 239 -16.54 -18.86 4.31
C ASN A 239 -16.47 -18.77 2.77
N LEU A 240 -15.32 -18.37 2.22
CA LEU A 240 -15.06 -18.18 0.79
C LEU A 240 -14.97 -19.49 -0.01
N THR A 241 -15.09 -20.66 0.62
CA THR A 241 -14.81 -21.97 -0.01
C THR A 241 -15.99 -22.95 0.00
N THR A 242 -17.20 -22.50 0.32
CA THR A 242 -18.39 -23.35 0.16
C THR A 242 -19.27 -22.87 -1.00
N PRO A 243 -19.64 -23.76 -1.95
CA PRO A 243 -20.58 -23.45 -3.03
C PRO A 243 -22.02 -23.24 -2.52
#